data_AF-A0A9E5I9T7-F1
#
_entry.id   AF-A0A9E5I9T7-F1
#
_cell.length_a   1.000
_cell.length_b   1.000
_cell.length_c   1.000
_cell.angle_alpha   90.00
_cell.angle_beta   90.00
_cell.angle_gamma   90.00
#
_symmetry.space_group_name_H-M   'P 1'
#
loop_
_entity.id
_entity.type
_entity.pdbx_description
1 polymer ?
#
loop_
_entity_poly.entity_id
_entity_poly.type
_entity_poly.pdbx_seq_one_letter_code
_entity_poly.pdbx_strand_id
1 'polypeptide(L)'
;MSEAPTATKGPASPFNRNNPYASRLRENVRLNKSGSAKDTRHIVIELGSAGPAYACGDSLGVLPRNPDHLVDEFLRKLGLTGDASLREILAATFILNLSLIHI
;
A
#
# COMPACT_ATOMS: atom_id res chain seq x y z
N MET A 1 -12.64 27.73 -25.08
CA MET A 1 -11.57 27.24 -24.18
C MET A 1 -12.27 26.81 -22.91
N SER A 2 -12.37 25.50 -22.65
CA SER A 2 -13.14 24.97 -21.50
C SER A 2 -12.22 24.92 -20.29
N GLU A 3 -12.56 25.68 -19.26
CA GLU A 3 -11.83 25.74 -17.98
C GLU A 3 -11.98 24.40 -17.24
N ALA A 4 -10.87 23.86 -16.73
CA ALA A 4 -10.87 22.62 -15.97
C ALA A 4 -11.50 22.87 -14.58
N PRO A 5 -12.33 21.95 -14.05
CA PRO A 5 -12.96 22.14 -12.76
C PRO A 5 -11.90 22.14 -11.65
N THR A 6 -11.78 23.28 -10.96
CA THR A 6 -10.90 23.43 -9.79
C THR A 6 -11.43 22.55 -8.67
N ALA A 7 -10.75 21.44 -8.39
CA ALA A 7 -11.11 20.53 -7.30
C ALA A 7 -10.85 21.21 -5.95
N THR A 8 -11.89 21.70 -5.31
CA THR A 8 -11.83 22.25 -3.95
C THR A 8 -11.53 21.11 -2.96
N LYS A 9 -10.36 21.16 -2.33
CA LYS A 9 -9.94 20.19 -1.31
C LYS A 9 -10.88 20.27 -0.11
N GLY A 10 -11.61 19.20 0.16
CA GLY A 10 -12.47 19.07 1.34
C GLY A 10 -11.68 19.13 2.65
N PRO A 11 -12.35 19.13 3.81
CA PRO A 11 -11.69 19.15 5.11
C PRO A 11 -10.68 18.00 5.23
N ALA A 12 -9.62 18.22 6.01
CA ALA A 12 -8.56 17.24 6.23
C ALA A 12 -9.15 15.92 6.74
N SER A 13 -8.85 14.82 6.03
CA SER A 13 -9.32 13.48 6.42
C SER A 13 -8.71 13.08 7.78
N PRO A 14 -9.47 12.41 8.66
CA PRO A 14 -8.90 11.83 9.88
C PRO A 14 -7.89 10.71 9.60
N PHE A 15 -7.86 10.20 8.36
CA PHE A 15 -6.94 9.15 7.94
C PHE A 15 -5.62 9.73 7.45
N ASN A 16 -4.53 9.14 7.90
CA ASN A 16 -3.17 9.53 7.54
C ASN A 16 -2.25 8.30 7.62
N ARG A 17 -0.94 8.49 7.38
CA ARG A 17 0.03 7.38 7.41
C ARG A 17 0.05 6.60 8.74
N ASN A 18 -0.14 7.28 9.87
CA ASN A 18 -0.11 6.69 11.20
C ASN A 18 -1.51 6.20 11.67
N ASN A 19 -2.56 6.61 10.96
CA ASN A 19 -3.94 6.17 11.18
C ASN A 19 -4.58 5.83 9.82
N PRO A 20 -4.19 4.70 9.19
CA PRO A 20 -4.64 4.35 7.85
C PRO A 20 -6.13 3.98 7.84
N TYR A 21 -6.80 4.23 6.71
CA TYR A 21 -8.16 3.75 6.51
C TYR A 21 -8.14 2.25 6.16
N ALA A 22 -8.77 1.43 7.00
CA ALA A 22 -8.96 0.01 6.71
C ALA A 22 -10.04 -0.15 5.63
N SER A 23 -9.64 -0.63 4.46
CA SER A 23 -10.53 -0.81 3.32
C SER A 23 -10.41 -2.20 2.72
N ARG A 24 -11.47 -2.64 2.03
CA ARG A 24 -11.52 -3.91 1.32
C ARG A 24 -11.04 -3.74 -0.12
N LEU A 25 -10.20 -4.67 -0.57
CA LEU A 25 -9.89 -4.86 -1.98
C LEU A 25 -11.09 -5.51 -2.68
N ARG A 26 -11.72 -4.78 -3.59
CA ARG A 26 -12.90 -5.23 -4.34
C ARG A 26 -12.52 -5.99 -5.60
N GLU A 27 -11.55 -5.46 -6.35
CA GLU A 27 -11.14 -6.03 -7.63
C GLU A 27 -9.62 -6.01 -7.77
N ASN A 28 -9.09 -7.06 -8.39
CA ASN A 28 -7.68 -7.20 -8.72
C ASN A 28 -7.57 -7.91 -10.07
N VAL A 29 -7.46 -7.13 -11.13
CA VAL A 29 -7.49 -7.63 -12.51
C VAL A 29 -6.15 -7.38 -13.17
N ARG A 30 -5.55 -8.42 -13.75
CA ARG A 30 -4.34 -8.27 -14.57
C ARG A 30 -4.69 -7.57 -15.89
N LEU A 31 -3.96 -6.50 -16.20
CA LEU A 31 -4.16 -5.71 -17.42
C LEU A 31 -3.31 -6.17 -18.60
N ASN A 32 -2.17 -6.85 -18.35
CA ASN A 32 -1.33 -7.36 -19.43
C ASN A 32 -1.83 -8.72 -19.95
N LYS A 33 -1.54 -9.00 -21.22
CA LYS A 33 -1.77 -10.31 -21.84
C LYS A 33 -0.81 -11.37 -21.28
N SER A 34 -1.17 -12.63 -21.49
CA SER A 34 -0.27 -13.77 -21.26
C SER A 34 1.04 -13.60 -22.04
N GLY A 35 2.16 -14.02 -21.43
CA GLY A 35 3.49 -13.85 -21.99
C GLY A 35 4.14 -12.47 -21.78
N SER A 36 3.41 -11.48 -21.24
CA SER A 36 4.03 -10.21 -20.83
C SER A 36 5.03 -10.43 -19.67
N ALA A 37 6.23 -9.85 -19.80
CA ALA A 37 7.23 -9.82 -18.74
C ALA A 37 6.81 -8.94 -17.53
N LYS A 38 5.87 -8.01 -17.74
CA LYS A 38 5.31 -7.14 -16.68
C LYS A 38 3.98 -7.70 -16.17
N ASP A 39 3.72 -7.50 -14.88
CA ASP A 39 2.42 -7.68 -14.22
C ASP A 39 1.91 -6.33 -13.71
N THR A 40 0.96 -5.74 -14.44
CA THR A 40 0.26 -4.49 -14.15
C THR A 40 -1.18 -4.82 -13.82
N ARG A 41 -1.67 -4.31 -12.70
CA ARG A 41 -2.98 -4.66 -12.15
C ARG A 41 -3.88 -3.43 -12.02
N HIS A 42 -5.14 -3.60 -12.40
CA HIS A 42 -6.22 -2.72 -12.04
C HIS A 42 -6.75 -3.13 -10.66
N ILE A 43 -6.69 -2.20 -9.72
CA ILE A 43 -7.02 -2.41 -8.31
C ILE A 43 -8.18 -1.49 -7.97
N VAL A 44 -9.27 -2.06 -7.42
CA VAL A 44 -10.42 -1.30 -6.94
C VAL A 44 -10.56 -1.52 -5.44
N ILE A 45 -10.72 -0.42 -4.70
CA ILE A 45 -10.74 -0.40 -3.24
C ILE A 45 -12.06 0.27 -2.78
N GLU A 46 -12.73 -0.32 -1.79
CA GLU A 46 -14.03 0.16 -1.28
C GLU A 46 -13.85 1.24 -0.20
N LEU A 47 -14.21 2.49 -0.50
CA LEU A 47 -14.09 3.59 0.46
C LEU A 47 -15.31 3.77 1.37
N GLY A 48 -16.47 3.22 1.00
CA GLY A 48 -17.72 3.42 1.76
C GLY A 48 -18.09 4.90 1.93
N SER A 49 -19.06 5.20 2.80
CA SER A 49 -19.48 6.58 3.11
C SER A 49 -18.56 7.31 4.09
N ALA A 50 -17.74 6.57 4.84
CA ALA A 50 -16.82 7.12 5.84
C ALA A 50 -15.37 7.19 5.34
N GLY A 51 -15.10 6.88 4.07
CA GLY A 51 -13.75 6.87 3.51
C GLY A 51 -13.16 8.26 3.27
N PRO A 52 -11.86 8.34 2.98
CA PRO A 52 -11.20 9.59 2.63
C PRO A 52 -11.76 10.17 1.32
N ALA A 53 -11.95 11.49 1.30
CA ALA A 53 -12.15 12.22 0.05
C ALA A 53 -10.82 12.29 -0.72
N TYR A 54 -10.88 12.22 -2.05
CA TYR A 54 -9.73 12.35 -2.95
C TYR A 54 -10.17 13.00 -4.27
N ALA A 55 -9.21 13.60 -4.97
CA ALA A 55 -9.39 14.16 -6.31
C ALA A 55 -8.49 13.46 -7.33
N CYS A 56 -8.80 13.62 -8.62
CA CYS A 56 -7.93 13.13 -9.68
C CYS A 56 -6.53 13.77 -9.58
N GLY A 57 -5.50 12.93 -9.59
CA GLY A 57 -4.11 13.36 -9.39
C GLY A 57 -3.60 13.13 -7.97
N ASP A 58 -4.47 12.90 -7.00
CA ASP A 58 -4.05 12.44 -5.66
C ASP A 58 -3.46 11.03 -5.73
N SER A 59 -2.54 10.75 -4.82
CA SER A 59 -1.90 9.44 -4.68
C SER A 59 -2.46 8.68 -3.48
N LEU A 60 -2.57 7.36 -3.62
CA LEU A 60 -2.98 6.46 -2.54
C LEU A 60 -1.76 5.84 -1.86
N GLY A 61 -1.64 6.03 -0.55
CA GLY A 61 -0.69 5.28 0.28
C GLY A 61 -1.25 3.90 0.64
N VAL A 62 -0.48 2.84 0.40
CA VAL A 62 -0.81 1.46 0.77
C VAL A 62 0.21 0.96 1.78
N LEU A 63 -0.24 0.28 2.84
CA LEU A 63 0.60 -0.37 3.82
C LEU A 63 0.63 -1.88 3.56
N PRO A 64 1.65 -2.41 2.87
CA PRO A 64 1.75 -3.85 2.58
C PRO A 64 2.22 -4.65 3.80
N ARG A 65 1.86 -5.92 3.83
CA ARG A 65 2.44 -6.93 4.73
C ARG A 65 3.31 -7.88 3.89
N ASN A 66 4.50 -8.20 4.38
CA ASN A 66 5.35 -9.21 3.75
C ASN A 66 4.69 -10.60 3.88
N PRO A 67 4.81 -11.48 2.85
CA PRO A 67 4.30 -12.84 2.94
C PRO A 67 4.96 -13.62 4.07
N ASP A 68 4.14 -14.30 4.88
CA ASP A 68 4.60 -15.02 6.08
C ASP A 68 5.73 -16.00 5.81
N HIS A 69 5.62 -16.75 4.71
CA HIS A 69 6.61 -17.76 4.33
C HIS A 69 7.99 -17.17 4.02
N LEU A 70 8.06 -15.95 3.47
CA LEU A 70 9.34 -15.28 3.21
C LEU A 70 9.98 -14.80 4.50
N VAL A 71 9.18 -14.27 5.42
CA VAL A 71 9.65 -13.86 6.75
C VAL A 71 10.17 -15.09 7.52
N ASP A 72 9.44 -16.21 7.47
CA ASP A 72 9.84 -17.46 8.12
C ASP A 72 11.10 -18.06 7.51
N GLU A 73 11.24 -18.01 6.18
CA GLU A 73 12.48 -18.43 5.51
C GLU A 73 13.66 -17.55 5.92
N PHE A 74 13.47 -16.23 5.94
CA PHE A 74 14.50 -15.28 6.32
C PHE A 74 14.98 -15.53 7.76
N LEU A 75 14.05 -15.64 8.71
CA LEU A 75 14.37 -15.93 10.11
C LEU A 75 15.07 -17.28 10.28
N ARG A 76 14.63 -18.31 9.55
CA ARG A 76 15.26 -19.64 9.58
C ARG A 76 16.69 -19.60 9.07
N LYS A 77 16.97 -18.89 7.98
CA LYS A 77 18.32 -18.75 7.43
C LYS A 77 19.29 -18.05 8.40
N LEU A 78 18.76 -17.21 9.29
CA LEU A 78 19.54 -16.49 10.29
C LEU A 78 19.56 -17.16 11.67
N GLY A 79 18.82 -18.25 11.86
CA GLY A 79 18.69 -18.91 13.16
C GLY A 79 17.88 -18.11 14.19
N LEU A 80 17.00 -17.20 13.75
CA LEU A 80 16.23 -16.26 14.60
C LEU A 80 14.75 -16.62 14.75
N THR A 81 14.36 -17.88 14.51
CA THR A 81 12.95 -18.31 14.46
C THR A 81 12.18 -18.19 15.78
N GLY A 82 12.87 -18.05 16.90
CA GLY A 82 12.25 -17.93 18.24
C GLY A 82 11.76 -16.53 18.59
N ASP A 83 12.09 -15.51 17.78
CA ASP A 83 11.75 -14.12 18.07
C ASP A 83 10.43 -13.71 17.39
N ALA A 84 9.33 -13.87 18.14
CA ALA A 84 7.98 -13.50 17.68
C ALA A 84 7.84 -11.99 17.42
N SER A 85 8.52 -11.16 18.19
CA SER A 85 8.49 -9.70 18.03
C SER A 85 9.18 -9.28 16.73
N LEU A 86 10.37 -9.83 16.48
CA LEU A 86 11.09 -9.60 15.22
C LEU A 86 10.30 -10.12 14.03
N ARG A 87 9.65 -11.28 14.15
CA ARG A 87 8.77 -11.80 13.10
C ARG A 87 7.67 -10.81 12.74
N GLU A 88 6.95 -10.29 13.71
CA GLU A 88 5.85 -9.36 13.43
C GLU A 88 6.37 -8.03 12.86
N ILE A 89 7.52 -7.53 13.32
CA ILE A 89 8.16 -6.35 12.74
C ILE A 89 8.50 -6.60 11.26
N LEU A 90 9.12 -7.74 10.93
CA LEU A 90 9.46 -8.07 9.54
C LEU A 90 8.22 -8.30 8.67
N ALA A 91 7.12 -8.76 9.24
CA ALA A 91 5.87 -8.94 8.51
C ALA A 91 5.18 -7.61 8.22
N ALA A 92 5.05 -6.73 9.23
CA ALA A 92 4.15 -5.57 9.19
C ALA A 92 4.84 -4.20 9.11
N THR A 93 6.12 -4.10 9.49
CA THR A 93 6.84 -2.83 9.52
C THR A 93 7.72 -2.68 8.29
N PHE A 94 7.52 -1.59 7.56
CA PHE A 94 8.47 -1.18 6.55
C PHE A 94 9.66 -0.52 7.24
N ILE A 95 10.79 -1.22 7.32
CA ILE A 95 12.08 -0.57 7.62
C ILE A 95 12.44 0.24 6.38
N LEU A 96 11.85 1.43 6.22
CA LEU A 96 12.41 2.45 5.33
C LEU A 96 13.66 2.91 6.05
N ASN A 97 14.78 2.23 5.80
CA ASN A 97 16.06 2.79 6.16
C ASN A 97 16.19 4.15 5.45
N LEU A 98 16.39 5.17 6.27
CA LEU A 98 16.61 6.55 5.92
C LEU A 98 17.87 6.64 5.04
N SER A 99 17.74 6.68 3.71
CA SER A 99 18.82 6.98 2.77
C SER A 99 18.25 7.35 1.40
N LEU A 100 18.32 8.64 1.09
CA LEU A 100 18.23 9.31 -0.22
C LEU A 100 17.71 8.51 -1.43
N ILE A 101 16.60 8.97 -1.99
CA ILE A 101 16.43 9.03 -3.44
C ILE A 101 16.16 10.50 -3.80
N HIS A 102 17.24 11.21 -4.16
CA HIS A 102 17.14 12.24 -5.17
C HIS A 102 17.07 11.51 -6.51
N ILE A 103 15.94 11.67 -7.20
CA ILE A 103 15.77 11.96 -8.64
C ILE A 103 14.26 12.01 -8.88
#